data_AF-A0A397BC55-F1
#
_entry.id   AF-A0A397BC55-F1
#
_cell.length_a   1.000
_cell.length_b   1.000
_cell.length_c   1.000
_cell.angle_alpha   90.00
_cell.angle_beta   90.00
_cell.angle_gamma   90.00
#
_symmetry.space_group_name_H-M   'P 1'
#
loop_
_entity.id
_entity.type
_entity.pdbx_description
1 polymer ?
#
loop_
_entity_poly.entity_id
_entity_poly.type
_entity_poly.pdbx_seq_one_letter_code
_entity_poly.pdbx_strand_id
1 'polypeptide(L)'
;MDYPAASPEVISVGSIDTRGYVTGSSSLGPSTVGDLKPDISAPGSLIRSAVHSDDDSLWFRSGTSMAAAHVSGAIALYLSANKDATYDHVYTALAKNVDTDTLFPSDKTCGGIPNTQYPNNVYGYGLLNIFKAATAPPPKCTNWFDNSEVSGKDIKAAPKLTADECCDECHNTPNCNAFTFTQDNVGTCWLKAVFGEFRHKFKQGSKSARVLHPTNPPTTCGTLEENTDYPGNDLTSTKQVAAESCCADCEETPGCQLFVWTKHNGGTCWLKHTKGVKSVVVGAKVGSLPTTSTTCAPIVSNVDYVGNDIISTSQTSADACCGDCKATSGCKLFVWSKHNGGTCWLKHTQGAMVLGVETKASLLLAGPPSCGAVESNVDFVGQDVANVKAGQAVDCCAACHINLACNAYSWSSGVCYLKGRREETKVASGVVSARVYKCSSLESDVNYVGYDLSAVEADMADCCAICRQTSNCGAFSWGNGVCYLKTSKGGRQTFGGAKSAVVN
;
A
#
# COMPACT_ATOMS: atom_id res chain seq x y z
N MET A 1 29.01 -9.13 27.60
CA MET A 1 28.07 -10.08 26.97
C MET A 1 28.72 -11.42 27.14
N ASP A 2 28.34 -12.13 28.20
CA ASP A 2 29.18 -13.21 28.72
C ASP A 2 28.70 -14.59 28.27
N TYR A 3 27.51 -14.65 27.65
CA TYR A 3 26.93 -15.84 27.03
C TYR A 3 25.87 -15.46 25.97
N PRO A 4 25.67 -16.27 24.91
CA PRO A 4 24.78 -15.90 23.79
C PRO A 4 23.32 -15.65 24.18
N ALA A 5 22.81 -16.38 25.17
CA ALA A 5 21.42 -16.25 25.61
C ALA A 5 21.11 -14.92 26.34
N ALA A 6 22.13 -14.13 26.69
CA ALA A 6 21.93 -12.77 27.18
C ALA A 6 21.57 -11.78 26.05
N SER A 7 21.70 -12.17 24.78
CA SER A 7 21.43 -11.28 23.65
C SER A 7 19.94 -10.97 23.47
N PRO A 8 19.57 -9.71 23.21
CA PRO A 8 18.21 -9.35 22.81
C PRO A 8 17.83 -9.94 21.44
N GLU A 9 18.82 -10.22 20.58
CA GLU A 9 18.63 -10.81 19.24
C GLU A 9 18.60 -12.35 19.26
N VAL A 10 18.58 -12.97 20.44
CA VAL A 10 18.52 -14.43 20.61
C VAL A 10 17.30 -14.81 21.44
N ILE A 11 16.53 -15.78 20.93
CA ILE A 11 15.46 -16.43 21.69
C ILE A 11 16.10 -17.42 22.67
N SER A 12 16.16 -17.04 23.93
CA SER A 12 16.59 -17.90 25.03
C SER A 12 15.43 -18.77 25.51
N VAL A 13 15.73 -20.04 25.81
CA VAL A 13 14.72 -21.06 26.08
C VAL A 13 14.94 -21.68 27.45
N GLY A 14 13.93 -21.57 28.31
CA GLY A 14 13.85 -22.28 29.58
C GLY A 14 13.44 -23.74 29.38
N SER A 15 13.95 -24.63 30.21
CA SER A 15 13.59 -26.06 30.18
C SER A 15 12.62 -26.40 31.29
N ILE A 16 11.50 -27.03 30.94
CA ILE A 16 10.51 -27.53 31.89
C ILE A 16 10.32 -29.06 31.80
N ASP A 17 9.81 -29.65 32.88
CA ASP A 17 9.36 -31.05 32.93
C ASP A 17 7.90 -31.22 32.49
N THR A 18 7.44 -32.47 32.41
CA THR A 18 6.08 -32.83 31.98
C THR A 18 4.97 -32.34 32.91
N ARG A 19 5.33 -31.87 34.12
CA ARG A 19 4.42 -31.30 35.11
C ARG A 19 4.54 -29.78 35.17
N GLY A 20 5.20 -29.12 34.22
CA GLY A 20 5.30 -27.66 34.19
C GLY A 20 6.32 -27.05 35.18
N TYR A 21 7.16 -27.86 35.82
CA TYR A 21 8.23 -27.35 36.69
C TYR A 21 9.47 -27.02 35.87
N VAL A 22 10.13 -25.90 36.19
CA VAL A 22 11.45 -25.59 35.65
C VAL A 22 12.47 -26.65 36.06
N THR A 23 13.25 -27.17 35.11
CA THR A 23 14.26 -28.21 35.38
C THR A 23 15.49 -27.61 36.05
N GLY A 24 16.20 -28.40 36.86
CA GLY A 24 17.41 -27.94 37.55
C GLY A 24 18.55 -27.51 36.60
N SER A 25 18.52 -27.97 35.34
CA SER A 25 19.45 -27.55 34.28
C SER A 25 19.08 -26.23 33.60
N SER A 26 17.89 -25.69 33.86
CA SER A 26 17.46 -24.42 33.29
C SER A 26 18.03 -23.26 34.09
N SER A 27 18.77 -22.39 33.44
CA SER A 27 19.11 -21.08 34.01
C SER A 27 17.86 -20.21 34.13
N LEU A 28 17.87 -19.34 35.12
CA LEU A 28 16.85 -18.32 35.35
C LEU A 28 17.44 -16.95 35.01
N GLY A 29 16.60 -15.98 34.70
CA GLY A 29 17.03 -14.60 34.54
C GLY A 29 16.98 -13.79 35.84
N PRO A 30 17.04 -12.45 35.73
CA PRO A 30 17.29 -11.70 34.50
C PRO A 30 18.68 -12.02 33.92
N SER A 31 18.92 -11.61 32.67
CA SER A 31 20.25 -11.74 32.07
C SER A 31 21.30 -10.92 32.83
N THR A 32 22.59 -11.10 32.52
CA THR A 32 23.68 -10.27 33.08
C THR A 32 23.57 -8.78 32.74
N VAL A 33 22.75 -8.42 31.75
CA VAL A 33 22.46 -7.02 31.39
C VAL A 33 21.09 -6.55 31.89
N GLY A 34 20.38 -7.37 32.67
CA GLY A 34 19.11 -7.02 33.31
C GLY A 34 17.86 -7.34 32.47
N ASP A 35 18.02 -7.89 31.27
CA ASP A 35 16.89 -8.21 30.40
C ASP A 35 16.08 -9.41 30.90
N LEU A 36 14.79 -9.43 30.56
CA LEU A 36 13.92 -10.58 30.76
C LEU A 36 14.49 -11.79 30.01
N LYS A 37 14.93 -12.80 30.75
CA LYS A 37 15.33 -14.12 30.24
C LYS A 37 14.89 -15.21 31.24
N PRO A 38 14.62 -16.47 30.82
CA PRO A 38 14.49 -16.88 29.43
C PRO A 38 13.34 -16.13 28.71
N ASP A 39 13.30 -16.13 27.38
CA ASP A 39 12.21 -15.49 26.65
C ASP A 39 10.96 -16.36 26.69
N ILE A 40 11.12 -17.67 26.47
CA ILE A 40 10.03 -18.65 26.51
C ILE A 40 10.52 -19.95 27.15
N SER A 41 9.58 -20.76 27.62
CA SER A 41 9.86 -22.10 28.16
C SER A 41 9.35 -23.19 27.22
N ALA A 42 10.05 -24.32 27.18
CA ALA A 42 9.66 -25.48 26.39
C ALA A 42 10.01 -26.81 27.10
N PRO A 43 9.36 -27.92 26.69
CA PRO A 43 9.67 -29.23 27.24
C PRO A 43 11.14 -29.59 27.02
N GLY A 44 11.85 -29.87 28.10
CA GLY A 44 13.26 -30.27 28.03
C GLY A 44 13.63 -31.39 28.99
N SER A 45 12.68 -31.99 29.70
CA SER A 45 12.92 -33.18 30.54
C SER A 45 12.30 -34.42 29.90
N LEU A 46 13.06 -35.52 29.88
CA LEU A 46 12.60 -36.83 29.40
C LEU A 46 12.02 -36.74 27.97
N ILE A 47 12.74 -36.06 27.09
CA ILE A 47 12.36 -35.92 25.68
C ILE A 47 12.88 -37.13 24.90
N ARG A 48 11.94 -37.88 24.32
CA ARG A 48 12.26 -39.03 23.45
C ARG A 48 12.96 -38.52 22.19
N SER A 49 14.22 -38.90 22.02
CA SER A 49 15.11 -38.37 20.98
C SER A 49 15.80 -39.51 20.23
N ALA A 50 16.06 -39.31 18.93
CA ALA A 50 16.94 -40.17 18.16
C ALA A 50 18.37 -40.11 18.73
N VAL A 51 19.07 -41.24 18.71
CA VAL A 51 20.46 -41.36 19.16
C VAL A 51 21.31 -42.11 18.15
N HIS A 52 22.62 -41.89 18.18
CA HIS A 52 23.55 -42.38 17.15
C HIS A 52 23.91 -43.87 17.27
N SER A 53 23.24 -44.65 18.13
CA SER A 53 23.60 -46.06 18.34
C SER A 53 23.21 -46.95 17.16
N ASP A 54 22.06 -46.71 16.53
CA ASP A 54 21.60 -47.34 15.28
C ASP A 54 20.43 -46.53 14.67
N ASP A 55 19.89 -46.98 13.54
CA ASP A 55 18.88 -46.27 12.73
C ASP A 55 17.49 -46.19 13.40
N ASP A 56 17.18 -47.07 14.35
CA ASP A 56 15.87 -47.15 15.02
C ASP A 56 15.94 -46.74 16.51
N SER A 57 17.14 -46.47 17.00
CA SER A 57 17.42 -46.24 18.41
C SER A 57 16.87 -44.91 18.92
N LEU A 58 16.11 -45.00 20.02
CA LEU A 58 15.48 -43.87 20.68
C LEU A 58 15.79 -43.89 22.18
N TRP A 59 16.16 -42.74 22.73
CA TRP A 59 16.48 -42.58 24.15
C TRP A 59 15.86 -41.30 24.73
N PHE A 60 15.61 -41.30 26.05
CA PHE A 60 15.14 -40.11 26.75
C PHE A 60 16.32 -39.21 27.13
N ARG A 61 16.33 -37.99 26.60
CA ARG A 61 17.33 -36.96 26.91
C ARG A 61 16.67 -35.82 27.68
N SER A 62 17.47 -35.14 28.51
CA SER A 62 17.02 -33.97 29.26
C SER A 62 18.05 -32.85 29.15
N GLY A 63 17.57 -31.61 29.14
CA GLY A 63 18.39 -30.40 29.14
C GLY A 63 17.74 -29.25 28.38
N THR A 64 18.30 -28.05 28.56
CA THR A 64 17.94 -26.88 27.75
C THR A 64 18.24 -27.08 26.27
N SER A 65 19.20 -27.95 25.91
CA SER A 65 19.42 -28.37 24.52
C SER A 65 18.18 -29.01 23.88
N MET A 66 17.43 -29.81 24.63
CA MET A 66 16.20 -30.44 24.14
C MET A 66 15.07 -29.42 24.02
N ALA A 67 14.94 -28.52 25.00
CA ALA A 67 13.97 -27.43 24.94
C ALA A 67 14.25 -26.48 23.76
N ALA A 68 15.52 -26.12 23.53
CA ALA A 68 15.95 -25.29 22.40
C ALA A 68 15.69 -25.97 21.05
N ALA A 69 15.93 -27.28 20.94
CA ALA A 69 15.58 -28.05 19.75
C ALA A 69 14.06 -28.06 19.50
N HIS A 70 13.26 -28.18 20.56
CA HIS A 70 11.80 -28.12 20.48
C HIS A 70 11.32 -26.75 19.94
N VAL A 71 11.86 -25.65 20.48
CA VAL A 71 11.58 -24.29 19.99
C VAL A 71 12.03 -24.11 18.55
N SER A 72 13.21 -24.64 18.17
CA SER A 72 13.71 -24.54 16.80
C SER A 72 12.79 -25.24 15.79
N GLY A 73 12.28 -26.43 16.13
CA GLY A 73 11.28 -27.14 15.33
C GLY A 73 9.95 -26.39 15.24
N ALA A 74 9.51 -25.78 16.33
CA ALA A 74 8.32 -24.94 16.35
C ALA A 74 8.48 -23.68 15.47
N ILE A 75 9.64 -23.02 15.50
CA ILE A 75 9.95 -21.89 14.62
C ILE A 75 9.89 -22.34 13.16
N ALA A 76 10.45 -23.51 12.82
CA ALA A 76 10.35 -24.06 11.46
C ALA A 76 8.90 -24.28 11.01
N LEU A 77 8.04 -24.80 11.89
CA LEU A 77 6.60 -24.92 11.61
C LEU A 77 5.95 -23.55 11.40
N TYR A 78 6.25 -22.56 12.25
CA TYR A 78 5.71 -21.21 12.10
C TYR A 78 6.12 -20.57 10.76
N LEU A 79 7.40 -20.67 10.39
CA LEU A 79 7.94 -20.16 9.13
C LEU A 79 7.39 -20.91 7.91
N SER A 80 7.06 -22.19 8.04
CA SER A 80 6.41 -22.95 6.96
C SER A 80 5.03 -22.38 6.58
N ALA A 81 4.30 -21.86 7.57
CA ALA A 81 3.01 -21.20 7.40
C ALA A 81 3.15 -19.71 7.06
N ASN A 82 4.21 -19.06 7.53
CA ASN A 82 4.46 -17.62 7.40
C ASN A 82 5.85 -17.38 6.77
N LYS A 83 5.99 -17.63 5.47
CA LYS A 83 7.30 -17.66 4.78
C LYS A 83 8.07 -16.34 4.80
N ASP A 84 7.36 -15.21 4.88
CA ASP A 84 7.95 -13.86 4.92
C ASP A 84 8.12 -13.34 6.36
N ALA A 85 7.91 -14.18 7.38
CA ALA A 85 8.08 -13.77 8.76
C ALA A 85 9.55 -13.45 9.09
N THR A 86 9.76 -12.28 9.72
CA THR A 86 11.06 -11.84 10.22
C THR A 86 11.30 -12.41 11.62
N TYR A 87 12.50 -12.22 12.16
CA TYR A 87 12.81 -12.57 13.55
C TYR A 87 11.75 -12.03 14.53
N ASP A 88 11.37 -10.76 14.41
CA ASP A 88 10.40 -10.15 15.33
C ASP A 88 9.00 -10.72 15.18
N HIS A 89 8.59 -11.09 13.96
CA HIS A 89 7.33 -11.79 13.73
C HIS A 89 7.32 -13.11 14.49
N VAL A 90 8.38 -13.90 14.35
CA VAL A 90 8.53 -15.19 15.04
C VAL A 90 8.54 -14.97 16.55
N TYR A 91 9.44 -14.12 17.06
CA TYR A 91 9.59 -13.85 18.49
C TYR A 91 8.25 -13.42 19.13
N THR A 92 7.59 -12.45 18.50
CA THR A 92 6.32 -11.91 18.99
C THR A 92 5.20 -12.93 18.93
N ALA A 93 5.10 -13.69 17.83
CA ALA A 93 4.07 -14.72 17.68
C ALA A 93 4.22 -15.81 18.74
N LEU A 94 5.45 -16.26 19.01
CA LEU A 94 5.69 -17.25 20.06
C LEU A 94 5.38 -16.69 21.45
N ALA A 95 5.86 -15.49 21.76
CA ALA A 95 5.69 -14.87 23.08
C ALA A 95 4.23 -14.51 23.42
N LYS A 96 3.42 -14.09 22.45
CA LYS A 96 2.00 -13.75 22.67
C LYS A 96 1.08 -14.97 22.76
N ASN A 97 1.54 -16.12 22.29
CA ASN A 97 0.71 -17.33 22.16
C ASN A 97 1.27 -18.48 23.00
N VAL A 98 1.62 -18.19 24.25
CA VAL A 98 2.10 -19.16 25.23
C VAL A 98 0.96 -19.66 26.13
N ASP A 99 1.19 -20.80 26.78
CA ASP A 99 0.37 -21.31 27.88
C ASP A 99 1.04 -20.97 29.23
N THR A 100 0.26 -20.45 30.17
CA THR A 100 0.76 -20.07 31.51
C THR A 100 0.04 -20.80 32.65
N ASP A 101 -1.16 -21.32 32.36
CA ASP A 101 -2.04 -22.05 33.28
C ASP A 101 -1.58 -23.50 33.52
N THR A 102 -0.77 -24.05 32.61
CA THR A 102 -0.17 -25.39 32.72
C THR A 102 1.18 -25.40 33.44
N LEU A 103 1.69 -24.22 33.81
CA LEU A 103 2.96 -24.07 34.51
C LEU A 103 2.76 -24.19 36.03
N PHE A 104 3.71 -24.85 36.68
CA PHE A 104 3.71 -25.05 38.13
C PHE A 104 4.89 -24.28 38.74
N PRO A 105 4.73 -22.96 38.96
CA PRO A 105 5.81 -22.12 39.46
C PRO A 105 6.25 -22.55 40.86
N SER A 106 7.53 -22.89 41.00
CA SER A 106 8.16 -23.04 42.32
C SER A 106 8.21 -21.70 43.05
N ASP A 107 8.31 -21.68 44.38
CA ASP A 107 8.42 -20.45 45.22
C ASP A 107 9.63 -19.53 44.91
N LYS A 108 10.45 -19.88 43.92
CA LYS A 108 11.54 -19.04 43.43
C LYS A 108 11.00 -17.85 42.64
N THR A 109 11.38 -16.65 43.07
CA THR A 109 11.17 -15.41 42.33
C THR A 109 12.52 -14.83 41.90
N CYS A 110 12.58 -14.17 40.74
CA CYS A 110 13.80 -13.63 40.18
C CYS A 110 13.55 -12.21 39.64
N GLY A 111 14.41 -11.26 40.02
CA GLY A 111 14.26 -9.86 39.60
C GLY A 111 13.06 -9.12 40.21
N GLY A 112 12.54 -9.58 41.36
CA GLY A 112 11.43 -8.92 42.06
C GLY A 112 10.04 -9.11 41.43
N ILE A 113 9.92 -9.95 40.40
CA ILE A 113 8.66 -10.28 39.75
C ILE A 113 8.09 -11.57 40.38
N PRO A 114 6.81 -11.59 40.81
CA PRO A 114 6.14 -12.81 41.24
C PRO A 114 6.22 -13.91 40.16
N ASN A 115 6.49 -15.14 40.59
CA ASN A 115 6.58 -16.32 39.72
C ASN A 115 5.25 -16.69 39.01
N THR A 116 4.13 -16.14 39.46
CA THR A 116 2.79 -16.27 38.88
C THR A 116 2.41 -15.12 37.95
N GLN A 117 3.21 -14.06 37.89
CA GLN A 117 3.04 -12.95 36.95
C GLN A 117 3.87 -13.22 35.71
N TYR A 118 3.29 -13.03 34.51
CA TYR A 118 3.99 -13.23 33.24
C TYR A 118 4.05 -11.93 32.43
N PRO A 119 5.15 -11.68 31.69
CA PRO A 119 6.37 -12.48 31.69
C PRO A 119 7.16 -12.38 33.00
N ASN A 120 7.97 -13.39 33.32
CA ASN A 120 8.90 -13.37 34.45
C ASN A 120 10.25 -14.04 34.13
N ASN A 121 11.21 -13.85 35.02
CA ASN A 121 12.56 -14.37 34.89
C ASN A 121 12.72 -15.88 35.18
N VAL A 122 11.62 -16.60 35.40
CA VAL A 122 11.63 -18.06 35.60
C VAL A 122 11.21 -18.78 34.33
N TYR A 123 10.10 -18.35 33.73
CA TYR A 123 9.47 -19.00 32.58
C TYR A 123 9.49 -18.17 31.29
N GLY A 124 9.93 -16.92 31.37
CA GLY A 124 9.77 -15.95 30.30
C GLY A 124 8.32 -15.55 30.13
N TYR A 125 7.86 -15.47 28.89
CA TYR A 125 6.45 -15.25 28.56
C TYR A 125 5.57 -16.43 28.97
N GLY A 126 6.07 -17.67 28.91
CA GLY A 126 5.32 -18.88 29.28
C GLY A 126 5.77 -20.11 28.50
N LEU A 127 4.96 -21.18 28.54
CA LEU A 127 5.18 -22.40 27.78
C LEU A 127 4.81 -22.18 26.30
N LEU A 128 5.75 -22.46 25.40
CA LEU A 128 5.52 -22.42 23.96
C LEU A 128 4.28 -23.25 23.56
N ASN A 129 3.32 -22.61 22.88
CA ASN A 129 2.22 -23.28 22.19
C ASN A 129 2.27 -22.95 20.69
N ILE A 130 2.93 -23.81 19.91
CA ILE A 130 3.12 -23.58 18.48
C ILE A 130 1.82 -23.62 17.69
N PHE A 131 0.83 -24.41 18.13
CA PHE A 131 -0.46 -24.45 17.45
C PHE A 131 -1.17 -23.10 17.56
N LYS A 132 -1.25 -22.52 18.76
CA LYS A 132 -1.79 -21.16 18.96
C LYS A 132 -1.00 -20.13 18.16
N ALA A 133 0.33 -20.17 18.20
CA ALA A 133 1.17 -19.23 17.47
C ALA A 133 0.98 -19.31 15.94
N ALA A 134 0.94 -20.50 15.36
CA ALA A 134 0.84 -20.70 13.92
C ALA A 134 -0.58 -20.49 13.35
N THR A 135 -1.62 -20.57 14.19
CA THR A 135 -3.02 -20.37 13.78
C THR A 135 -3.54 -18.96 14.09
N ALA A 136 -2.85 -18.21 14.94
CA ALA A 136 -3.15 -16.81 15.19
C ALA A 136 -2.83 -15.93 13.98
N PRO A 137 -3.54 -14.80 13.78
CA PRO A 137 -3.14 -13.79 12.81
C PRO A 137 -1.70 -13.31 13.09
N PRO A 138 -0.90 -13.03 12.04
CA PRO A 138 0.46 -12.50 12.23
C PRO A 138 0.46 -11.22 13.10
N PRO A 139 1.44 -11.07 14.02
CA PRO A 139 1.48 -9.92 14.90
C PRO A 139 1.81 -8.64 14.13
N LYS A 140 1.00 -7.60 14.31
CA LYS A 140 1.20 -6.27 13.71
C LYS A 140 2.25 -5.41 14.41
N CYS A 141 2.57 -5.70 15.68
CA CYS A 141 3.56 -4.97 16.46
C CYS A 141 4.33 -5.91 17.37
N THR A 142 5.56 -5.53 17.70
CA THR A 142 6.40 -6.24 18.67
C THR A 142 5.73 -6.36 20.03
N ASN A 143 6.32 -7.16 20.91
CA ASN A 143 5.98 -7.10 22.33
C ASN A 143 6.25 -5.69 22.89
N TRP A 144 5.50 -5.39 23.95
CA TRP A 144 5.57 -4.15 24.67
C TRP A 144 6.86 -4.06 25.49
N PHE A 145 7.55 -2.93 25.36
CA PHE A 145 8.62 -2.53 26.27
C PHE A 145 8.00 -1.64 27.36
N ASP A 146 7.86 -2.19 28.56
CA ASP A 146 7.37 -1.45 29.72
C ASP A 146 8.40 -0.42 30.21
N ASN A 147 7.89 0.67 30.78
CA ASN A 147 8.66 1.82 31.25
C ASN A 147 9.63 2.36 30.20
N SER A 148 9.19 2.43 28.95
CA SER A 148 10.04 2.84 27.85
C SER A 148 9.40 3.91 26.97
N GLU A 149 10.23 4.83 26.49
CA GLU A 149 9.91 5.81 25.47
C GLU A 149 10.84 5.64 24.29
N VAL A 150 10.27 5.49 23.10
CA VAL A 150 11.03 5.37 21.86
C VAL A 150 11.47 6.75 21.39
N SER A 151 12.74 6.85 21.02
CA SER A 151 13.31 8.06 20.44
C SER A 151 13.00 8.11 18.93
N GLY A 152 12.27 9.12 18.48
CA GLY A 152 11.88 9.29 17.08
C GLY A 152 11.17 10.63 16.86
N LYS A 153 10.84 10.93 15.60
CA LYS A 153 10.04 12.13 15.25
C LYS A 153 8.57 11.83 15.53
N ASP A 154 7.94 12.63 16.38
CA ASP A 154 6.49 12.55 16.61
C ASP A 154 5.73 12.95 15.35
N ILE A 155 4.84 12.06 14.92
CA ILE A 155 3.97 12.24 13.75
C ILE A 155 2.59 12.71 14.20
N LYS A 156 2.07 12.09 15.25
CA LYS A 156 0.72 12.33 15.76
C LYS A 156 0.64 11.94 17.23
N ALA A 157 -0.05 12.77 18.02
CA ALA A 157 -0.52 12.39 19.35
C ALA A 157 -1.99 11.98 19.23
N ALA A 158 -2.30 10.69 19.41
CA ALA A 158 -3.66 10.16 19.37
C ALA A 158 -4.16 9.96 20.82
N PRO A 159 -5.09 10.80 21.31
CA PRO A 159 -5.58 10.71 22.68
C PRO A 159 -6.71 9.67 22.84
N LYS A 160 -6.91 9.20 24.08
CA LYS A 160 -7.99 8.28 24.52
C LYS A 160 -7.96 6.90 23.88
N LEU A 161 -6.78 6.39 23.58
CA LEU A 161 -6.60 5.03 23.09
C LEU A 161 -6.07 4.14 24.22
N THR A 162 -6.44 2.87 24.20
CA THR A 162 -5.78 1.81 24.94
C THR A 162 -4.42 1.50 24.32
N ALA A 163 -3.58 0.78 25.07
CA ALA A 163 -2.28 0.35 24.56
C ALA A 163 -2.45 -0.44 23.25
N ASP A 164 -3.32 -1.46 23.20
CA ASP A 164 -3.47 -2.29 21.99
C ASP A 164 -3.98 -1.50 20.78
N GLU A 165 -4.84 -0.49 20.98
CA GLU A 165 -5.29 0.41 19.91
C GLU A 165 -4.16 1.28 19.35
N CYS A 166 -3.11 1.58 20.12
CA CYS A 166 -1.94 2.30 19.60
C CYS A 166 -1.25 1.55 18.47
N CYS A 167 -1.23 0.20 18.54
CA CYS A 167 -0.61 -0.63 17.51
C CYS A 167 -1.37 -0.50 16.19
N ASP A 168 -2.68 -0.64 16.22
CA ASP A 168 -3.53 -0.52 15.04
C ASP A 168 -3.51 0.91 14.47
N GLU A 169 -3.58 1.92 15.34
CA GLU A 169 -3.53 3.32 14.92
C GLU A 169 -2.19 3.66 14.27
N CYS A 170 -1.06 3.22 14.84
CA CYS A 170 0.25 3.41 14.21
C CYS A 170 0.35 2.63 12.89
N HIS A 171 -0.07 1.37 12.87
CA HIS A 171 -0.04 0.56 11.66
C HIS A 171 -0.79 1.22 10.50
N ASN A 172 -1.96 1.81 10.76
CA ASN A 172 -2.78 2.51 9.77
C ASN A 172 -2.35 3.96 9.50
N THR A 173 -1.39 4.52 10.26
CA THR A 173 -0.91 5.89 10.09
C THR A 173 0.31 5.91 9.16
N PRO A 174 0.26 6.64 8.03
CA PRO A 174 1.41 6.80 7.14
C PRO A 174 2.67 7.27 7.88
N ASN A 175 3.81 6.66 7.55
CA ASN A 175 5.13 6.92 8.14
C ASN A 175 5.28 6.55 9.62
N CYS A 176 4.25 5.98 10.27
CA CYS A 176 4.38 5.49 11.63
C CYS A 176 4.96 4.07 11.64
N ASN A 177 6.07 3.90 12.35
CA ASN A 177 6.72 2.60 12.51
C ASN A 177 7.02 2.26 13.98
N ALA A 178 6.76 3.18 14.90
CA ALA A 178 6.82 2.94 16.33
C ALA A 178 5.88 3.89 17.06
N PHE A 179 5.60 3.59 18.32
CA PHE A 179 4.83 4.50 19.15
C PHE A 179 5.18 4.36 20.62
N THR A 180 4.88 5.38 21.40
CA THR A 180 4.96 5.38 22.87
C THR A 180 3.60 5.71 23.44
N PHE A 181 3.04 4.80 24.21
CA PHE A 181 1.83 4.98 24.99
C PHE A 181 2.17 5.55 26.37
N THR A 182 1.47 6.60 26.78
CA THR A 182 1.58 7.22 28.10
C THR A 182 0.20 7.30 28.75
N GLN A 183 0.14 7.14 30.08
CA GLN A 183 -1.13 7.12 30.82
C GLN A 183 -1.73 8.51 31.13
N ASP A 184 -1.11 9.59 30.68
CA ASP A 184 -1.66 10.93 30.83
C ASP A 184 -2.93 11.11 29.97
N ASN A 185 -3.88 11.90 30.48
CA ASN A 185 -5.13 12.27 29.80
C ASN A 185 -6.00 11.10 29.32
N VAL A 186 -6.17 10.05 30.16
CA VAL A 186 -6.95 8.83 29.86
C VAL A 186 -6.24 7.88 28.86
N GLY A 187 -4.98 8.16 28.51
CA GLY A 187 -4.14 7.36 27.62
C GLY A 187 -3.84 8.09 26.31
N THR A 188 -2.57 8.33 26.00
CA THR A 188 -2.13 8.99 24.76
C THR A 188 -1.13 8.12 24.01
N CYS A 189 -1.38 7.84 22.73
CA CYS A 189 -0.44 7.19 21.83
C CYS A 189 0.35 8.25 21.05
N TRP A 190 1.65 8.35 21.34
CA TRP A 190 2.58 9.18 20.59
C TRP A 190 3.16 8.38 19.44
N LEU A 191 2.56 8.54 18.26
CA LEU A 191 2.96 7.90 17.01
C LEU A 191 4.26 8.50 16.50
N LYS A 192 5.22 7.66 16.13
CA LYS A 192 6.60 8.05 15.83
C LYS A 192 7.08 7.46 14.52
N ALA A 193 7.86 8.28 13.81
CA ALA A 193 8.75 7.85 12.74
C ALA A 193 10.14 7.66 13.34
N VAL A 194 10.61 6.42 13.37
CA VAL A 194 11.94 6.03 13.84
C VAL A 194 12.77 5.61 12.65
N PHE A 195 13.86 6.31 12.41
CA PHE A 195 14.81 5.99 11.35
C PHE A 195 16.05 5.33 11.97
N GLY A 196 16.45 4.16 11.45
CA GLY A 196 17.62 3.42 11.94
C GLY A 196 17.34 2.52 13.16
N GLU A 197 18.27 2.47 14.11
CA GLU A 197 18.18 1.61 15.30
C GLU A 197 17.00 2.00 16.19
N PHE A 198 16.27 1.00 16.68
CA PHE A 198 15.18 1.18 17.63
C PHE A 198 15.72 1.53 19.02
N ARG A 199 15.95 2.82 19.26
CA ARG A 199 16.46 3.32 20.54
C ARG A 199 15.29 3.72 21.43
N HIS A 200 15.28 3.18 22.64
CA HIS A 200 14.32 3.54 23.68
C HIS A 200 15.07 3.97 24.94
N LYS A 201 14.44 4.84 25.71
CA LYS A 201 14.92 5.33 27.00
C LYS A 201 13.96 4.92 28.09
N PHE A 202 14.47 4.71 29.30
CA PHE A 202 13.63 4.44 30.45
C PHE A 202 12.72 5.65 30.73
N LYS A 203 11.41 5.42 30.74
CA LYS A 203 10.38 6.38 31.13
C LYS A 203 9.29 5.66 31.88
N GLN A 204 9.27 5.84 33.19
CA GLN A 204 8.33 5.16 34.08
C GLN A 204 6.88 5.41 33.66
N GLY A 205 6.06 4.35 33.68
CA GLY A 205 4.64 4.40 33.33
C GLY A 205 4.33 4.49 31.83
N SER A 206 5.34 4.51 30.97
CA SER A 206 5.18 4.49 29.51
C SER A 206 5.35 3.08 28.94
N LYS A 207 4.68 2.77 27.83
CA LYS A 207 4.86 1.51 27.10
C LYS A 207 5.16 1.83 25.65
N SER A 208 6.13 1.15 25.04
CA SER A 208 6.43 1.37 23.63
C SER A 208 6.51 0.06 22.84
N ALA A 209 6.23 0.13 21.54
CA ALA A 209 6.39 -0.98 20.62
C ALA A 209 6.73 -0.49 19.21
N ARG A 210 7.29 -1.40 18.41
CA ARG A 210 7.54 -1.20 16.98
C ARG A 210 6.43 -1.85 16.17
N VAL A 211 5.97 -1.20 15.09
CA VAL A 211 5.07 -1.81 14.13
C VAL A 211 5.85 -2.76 13.24
N LEU A 212 5.37 -3.99 13.14
CA LEU A 212 5.88 -5.02 12.24
C LEU A 212 5.12 -4.91 10.93
N HIS A 213 5.88 -4.72 9.84
CA HIS A 213 5.33 -4.47 8.50
C HIS A 213 4.23 -3.40 8.55
N PRO A 214 4.56 -2.12 8.85
CA PRO A 214 3.58 -1.04 8.78
C PRO A 214 2.89 -1.12 7.41
N THR A 215 1.57 -1.02 7.34
CA THR A 215 0.82 -1.09 6.07
C THR A 215 1.11 0.06 5.13
N ASN A 216 2.15 0.86 5.41
CA ASN A 216 2.78 1.75 4.45
C ASN A 216 4.31 1.79 4.67
N PRO A 217 5.13 0.98 3.96
CA PRO A 217 6.06 1.62 3.05
C PRO A 217 5.24 2.36 1.99
N PRO A 218 5.63 3.57 1.55
CA PRO A 218 4.75 4.39 0.71
C PRO A 218 4.21 3.56 -0.45
N THR A 219 2.88 3.39 -0.49
CA THR A 219 2.12 2.77 -1.58
C THR A 219 2.37 3.48 -2.93
N THR A 220 3.05 4.61 -2.87
CA THR A 220 3.68 5.34 -3.97
C THR A 220 4.62 4.43 -4.77
N CYS A 221 5.59 3.72 -4.19
CA CYS A 221 6.62 3.03 -4.99
C CYS A 221 6.21 1.70 -5.66
N GLY A 222 4.93 1.32 -5.55
CA GLY A 222 4.39 0.07 -6.11
C GLY A 222 5.00 -1.22 -5.53
N THR A 223 4.73 -2.35 -6.19
CA THR A 223 5.32 -3.64 -5.85
C THR A 223 6.81 -3.68 -6.21
N LEU A 224 7.65 -4.18 -5.30
CA LEU A 224 9.09 -4.23 -5.54
C LEU A 224 9.47 -5.25 -6.63
N GLU A 225 10.33 -4.86 -7.57
CA GLU A 225 10.95 -5.80 -8.51
C GLU A 225 12.08 -6.56 -7.80
N GLU A 226 11.93 -7.88 -7.67
CA GLU A 226 12.92 -8.75 -7.03
C GLU A 226 14.09 -9.08 -7.99
N ASN A 227 15.26 -9.34 -7.40
CA ASN A 227 16.50 -9.72 -8.08
C ASN A 227 16.91 -8.78 -9.22
N THR A 228 16.60 -7.49 -9.09
CA THR A 228 16.75 -6.50 -10.16
C THR A 228 17.61 -5.34 -9.71
N ASP A 229 18.51 -4.88 -10.58
CA ASP A 229 19.30 -3.66 -10.43
C ASP A 229 19.20 -2.82 -11.71
N TYR A 230 19.41 -1.51 -11.55
CA TYR A 230 19.45 -0.53 -12.64
C TYR A 230 20.76 0.27 -12.48
N PRO A 231 21.89 -0.19 -13.05
CA PRO A 231 23.18 0.45 -12.83
C PRO A 231 23.22 1.91 -13.28
N GLY A 232 23.80 2.78 -12.45
CA GLY A 232 23.98 4.21 -12.72
C GLY A 232 22.77 5.08 -12.34
N ASN A 233 22.84 6.36 -12.73
CA ASN A 233 21.83 7.40 -12.44
C ASN A 233 21.56 7.64 -10.93
N ASP A 234 22.53 7.30 -10.08
CA ASP A 234 22.48 7.51 -8.64
C ASP A 234 22.54 9.01 -8.31
N LEU A 235 21.58 9.49 -7.54
CA LEU A 235 21.59 10.82 -6.92
C LEU A 235 22.37 10.79 -5.62
N THR A 236 22.05 9.82 -4.77
CA THR A 236 22.61 9.64 -3.44
C THR A 236 22.28 8.24 -2.93
N SER A 237 22.77 7.89 -1.75
CA SER A 237 22.45 6.62 -1.09
C SER A 237 22.11 6.82 0.38
N THR A 238 21.14 6.05 0.87
CA THR A 238 20.75 5.98 2.28
C THR A 238 20.91 4.55 2.81
N LYS A 239 20.95 4.38 4.13
CA LYS A 239 21.09 3.08 4.77
C LYS A 239 19.74 2.63 5.32
N GLN A 240 19.23 1.49 4.84
CA GLN A 240 17.98 0.90 5.31
C GLN A 240 18.10 -0.62 5.41
N VAL A 241 17.61 -1.21 6.51
CA VAL A 241 17.66 -2.66 6.75
C VAL A 241 16.68 -3.45 5.86
N ALA A 242 15.63 -2.79 5.36
CA ALA A 242 14.59 -3.37 4.51
C ALA A 242 14.41 -2.50 3.26
N ALA A 243 14.15 -3.13 2.12
CA ALA A 243 14.00 -2.42 0.84
C ALA A 243 12.73 -1.55 0.80
N GLU A 244 11.71 -1.98 1.52
CA GLU A 244 10.42 -1.32 1.66
C GLU A 244 10.58 0.07 2.29
N SER A 245 11.61 0.27 3.12
CA SER A 245 11.92 1.56 3.74
C SER A 245 12.56 2.58 2.78
N CYS A 246 13.11 2.14 1.65
CA CYS A 246 13.79 3.03 0.70
C CYS A 246 12.85 3.96 -0.07
N CYS A 247 11.55 3.67 -0.11
CA CYS A 247 10.61 4.50 -0.85
C CYS A 247 10.47 5.89 -0.23
N ALA A 248 10.39 5.97 1.10
CA ALA A 248 10.31 7.25 1.80
C ALA A 248 11.58 8.08 1.56
N ASP A 249 12.75 7.44 1.57
CA ASP A 249 14.02 8.11 1.26
C ASP A 249 14.01 8.70 -0.16
N CYS A 250 13.42 7.98 -1.13
CA CYS A 250 13.27 8.48 -2.49
C CYS A 250 12.26 9.64 -2.58
N GLU A 251 11.11 9.57 -1.89
CA GLU A 251 10.12 10.66 -1.85
C GLU A 251 10.70 11.96 -1.28
N GLU A 252 11.53 11.86 -0.25
CA GLU A 252 12.17 13.02 0.39
C GLU A 252 13.39 13.54 -0.38
N THR A 253 13.91 12.79 -1.36
CA THR A 253 15.08 13.18 -2.15
C THR A 253 14.66 13.89 -3.43
N PRO A 254 14.90 15.21 -3.56
CA PRO A 254 14.50 15.96 -4.75
C PRO A 254 15.07 15.35 -6.02
N GLY A 255 14.19 15.03 -6.97
CA GLY A 255 14.56 14.44 -8.26
C GLY A 255 14.68 12.92 -8.28
N CYS A 256 14.51 12.23 -7.14
CA CYS A 256 14.46 10.77 -7.13
C CYS A 256 13.17 10.28 -7.81
N GLN A 257 13.29 9.25 -8.66
CA GLN A 257 12.20 8.61 -9.37
C GLN A 257 12.09 7.11 -9.05
N LEU A 258 13.20 6.48 -8.67
CA LEU A 258 13.27 5.09 -8.25
C LEU A 258 14.42 4.88 -7.29
N PHE A 259 14.42 3.74 -6.59
CA PHE A 259 15.55 3.29 -5.79
C PHE A 259 15.90 1.84 -6.13
N VAL A 260 17.15 1.47 -5.90
CA VAL A 260 17.58 0.06 -5.83
C VAL A 260 18.09 -0.21 -4.43
N TRP A 261 17.52 -1.17 -3.73
CA TRP A 261 18.02 -1.66 -2.46
C TRP A 261 18.92 -2.87 -2.67
N THR A 262 20.03 -2.92 -1.94
CA THR A 262 20.96 -4.05 -1.93
C THR A 262 21.41 -4.38 -0.50
N LYS A 263 21.90 -5.61 -0.28
CA LYS A 263 22.49 -6.02 1.01
C LYS A 263 23.82 -5.35 1.35
N HIS A 264 24.29 -4.43 0.52
CA HIS A 264 25.55 -3.71 0.75
C HIS A 264 25.52 -3.00 2.11
N ASN A 265 26.58 -3.15 2.91
CA ASN A 265 26.74 -2.57 4.26
C ASN A 265 25.56 -2.81 5.24
N GLY A 266 24.90 -3.98 5.12
CA GLY A 266 23.75 -4.33 5.96
C GLY A 266 22.43 -3.72 5.46
N GLY A 267 22.40 -3.21 4.23
CA GLY A 267 21.23 -2.65 3.57
C GLY A 267 21.46 -1.20 3.11
N THR A 268 21.54 -0.99 1.80
CA THR A 268 21.76 0.33 1.18
C THR A 268 20.70 0.58 0.11
N CYS A 269 20.05 1.75 0.16
CA CYS A 269 19.18 2.27 -0.87
C CYS A 269 19.97 3.19 -1.79
N TRP A 270 20.05 2.85 -3.07
CA TRP A 270 20.64 3.67 -4.11
C TRP A 270 19.52 4.45 -4.80
N LEU A 271 19.39 5.73 -4.45
CA LEU A 271 18.31 6.60 -4.92
C LEU A 271 18.67 7.18 -6.28
N LYS A 272 17.77 7.08 -7.25
CA LYS A 272 18.08 7.34 -8.67
C LYS A 272 17.06 8.28 -9.28
N HIS A 273 17.53 9.14 -10.19
CA HIS A 273 16.68 10.09 -10.90
C HIS A 273 16.11 9.55 -12.23
N THR A 274 16.62 8.44 -12.76
CA THR A 274 16.15 7.87 -14.03
C THR A 274 16.38 6.38 -14.07
N LYS A 275 15.39 5.63 -14.58
CA LYS A 275 15.46 4.17 -14.72
C LYS A 275 16.50 3.79 -15.78
N GLY A 276 17.55 3.10 -15.37
CA GLY A 276 18.64 2.65 -16.24
C GLY A 276 18.32 1.36 -17.01
N VAL A 277 19.37 0.75 -17.57
CA VAL A 277 19.27 -0.58 -18.20
C VAL A 277 19.06 -1.63 -17.11
N LYS A 278 18.08 -2.53 -17.31
CA LYS A 278 17.79 -3.59 -16.36
C LYS A 278 18.94 -4.60 -16.30
N SER A 279 19.41 -4.89 -15.09
CA SER A 279 20.40 -5.92 -14.76
C SER A 279 19.82 -6.89 -13.72
N VAL A 280 20.24 -8.16 -13.77
CA VAL A 280 19.79 -9.17 -12.81
C VAL A 280 20.83 -9.30 -11.70
N VAL A 281 20.45 -8.94 -10.48
CA VAL A 281 21.31 -9.03 -9.29
C VAL A 281 20.54 -9.74 -8.19
N VAL A 282 20.94 -10.96 -7.85
CA VAL A 282 20.24 -11.79 -6.85
C VAL A 282 20.23 -11.10 -5.49
N GLY A 283 19.03 -10.88 -4.94
CA GLY A 283 18.80 -10.22 -3.66
C GLY A 283 18.73 -8.68 -3.71
N ALA A 284 18.85 -8.06 -4.88
CA ALA A 284 18.53 -6.64 -5.06
C ALA A 284 17.02 -6.44 -5.26
N LYS A 285 16.48 -5.35 -4.74
CA LYS A 285 15.05 -5.02 -4.81
C LYS A 285 14.85 -3.59 -5.33
N VAL A 286 13.93 -3.38 -6.25
CA VAL A 286 13.66 -2.05 -6.84
C VAL A 286 12.27 -1.58 -6.48
N GLY A 287 12.13 -0.34 -6.01
CA GLY A 287 10.85 0.37 -5.96
C GLY A 287 10.91 1.62 -6.82
N SER A 288 9.80 1.95 -7.46
CA SER A 288 9.73 3.09 -8.39
C SER A 288 8.56 3.96 -7.98
N LEU A 289 8.77 5.26 -7.76
CA LEU A 289 7.66 6.18 -7.55
C LEU A 289 6.70 6.06 -8.74
N PRO A 290 5.39 6.18 -8.51
CA PRO A 290 4.45 6.11 -9.60
C PRO A 290 4.80 7.31 -10.47
N THR A 291 5.23 7.04 -11.69
CA THR A 291 5.31 8.08 -12.70
C THR A 291 3.96 8.75 -12.69
N THR A 292 3.89 10.02 -12.28
CA THR A 292 2.68 10.82 -12.26
C THR A 292 2.21 10.99 -13.71
N SER A 293 1.55 9.94 -14.21
CA SER A 293 1.13 9.81 -15.59
C SER A 293 0.15 8.63 -15.70
N THR A 294 -1.03 8.77 -15.09
CA THR A 294 -2.29 8.17 -15.60
C THR A 294 -2.68 8.80 -16.94
N THR A 295 -1.72 8.95 -17.85
CA THR A 295 -1.89 9.62 -19.15
C THR A 295 -2.12 8.61 -20.27
N CYS A 296 -1.94 7.31 -20.06
CA CYS A 296 -2.32 6.28 -21.04
C CYS A 296 -3.11 5.11 -20.41
N ALA A 297 -3.97 4.50 -21.23
CA ALA A 297 -4.80 3.36 -20.87
C ALA A 297 -3.93 2.10 -20.67
N PRO A 298 -4.45 1.05 -20.02
CA PRO A 298 -3.77 -0.24 -19.98
C PRO A 298 -3.37 -0.73 -21.37
N ILE A 299 -2.17 -1.27 -21.50
CA ILE A 299 -1.64 -1.78 -22.77
C ILE A 299 -2.35 -3.08 -23.16
N VAL A 300 -2.83 -3.12 -24.41
CA VAL A 300 -3.44 -4.30 -25.01
C VAL A 300 -2.42 -5.01 -25.90
N SER A 301 -2.24 -6.31 -25.67
CA SER A 301 -1.29 -7.13 -26.44
C SER A 301 -1.92 -7.70 -27.71
N ASN A 302 -1.09 -7.93 -28.71
CA ASN A 302 -1.43 -8.44 -30.04
C ASN A 302 -2.42 -7.57 -30.84
N VAL A 303 -2.39 -6.26 -30.61
CA VAL A 303 -3.27 -5.30 -31.26
C VAL A 303 -2.46 -4.33 -32.10
N ASP A 304 -2.86 -4.18 -33.35
CA ASP A 304 -2.36 -3.13 -34.24
C ASP A 304 -3.55 -2.30 -34.75
N TYR A 305 -3.39 -0.98 -34.75
CA TYR A 305 -4.35 -0.03 -35.31
C TYR A 305 -3.76 0.49 -36.61
N VAL A 306 -4.27 0.03 -37.75
CA VAL A 306 -3.63 0.36 -39.03
C VAL A 306 -3.84 1.82 -39.44
N GLY A 307 -2.76 2.46 -39.87
CA GLY A 307 -2.74 3.84 -40.38
C GLY A 307 -2.83 4.94 -39.32
N ASN A 308 -2.99 6.18 -39.80
CA ASN A 308 -3.06 7.42 -39.00
C ASN A 308 -1.81 7.73 -38.15
N ASP A 309 -0.64 7.25 -38.60
CA ASP A 309 0.66 7.52 -38.00
C ASP A 309 1.08 8.99 -38.20
N ILE A 310 1.45 9.65 -37.10
CA ILE A 310 2.02 10.99 -37.07
C ILE A 310 3.54 10.89 -37.28
N ILE A 311 4.17 10.07 -36.44
CA ILE A 311 5.62 9.87 -36.38
C ILE A 311 5.90 8.52 -35.70
N SER A 312 7.12 8.01 -35.87
CA SER A 312 7.62 6.87 -35.11
C SER A 312 8.81 7.26 -34.24
N THR A 313 8.89 6.65 -33.05
CA THR A 313 10.01 6.79 -32.11
C THR A 313 10.54 5.40 -31.74
N SER A 314 11.75 5.32 -31.19
CA SER A 314 12.35 4.05 -30.78
C SER A 314 12.32 3.92 -29.25
N GLN A 315 11.78 2.80 -28.77
CA GLN A 315 11.65 2.51 -27.34
C GLN A 315 11.77 1.00 -27.08
N THR A 316 12.44 0.63 -25.99
CA THR A 316 12.68 -0.76 -25.61
C THR A 316 11.44 -1.49 -25.07
N SER A 317 10.36 -0.75 -24.74
CA SER A 317 9.11 -1.33 -24.28
C SER A 317 7.91 -0.46 -24.65
N ALA A 318 6.73 -1.08 -24.71
CA ALA A 318 5.47 -0.39 -24.98
C ALA A 318 5.09 0.64 -23.90
N ASP A 319 5.47 0.42 -22.64
CA ASP A 319 5.23 1.35 -21.53
C ASP A 319 5.91 2.72 -21.75
N ALA A 320 7.07 2.72 -22.40
CA ALA A 320 7.82 3.94 -22.69
C ALA A 320 7.20 4.78 -23.83
N CYS A 321 6.39 4.19 -24.71
CA CYS A 321 5.74 4.91 -25.81
C CYS A 321 4.69 5.94 -25.34
N CYS A 322 4.17 5.81 -24.12
CA CYS A 322 3.18 6.74 -23.59
C CYS A 322 3.75 8.16 -23.45
N GLY A 323 5.00 8.28 -23.00
CA GLY A 323 5.70 9.55 -22.89
C GLY A 323 5.88 10.22 -24.25
N ASP A 324 6.27 9.42 -25.26
CA ASP A 324 6.46 9.89 -26.63
C ASP A 324 5.15 10.39 -27.25
N CYS A 325 4.05 9.65 -27.04
CA CYS A 325 2.72 10.09 -27.49
C CYS A 325 2.30 11.40 -26.80
N LYS A 326 2.48 11.51 -25.48
CA LYS A 326 2.17 12.75 -24.75
C LYS A 326 2.96 13.95 -25.26
N ALA A 327 4.24 13.76 -25.58
CA ALA A 327 5.11 14.82 -26.09
C ALA A 327 4.82 15.19 -27.56
N THR A 328 4.08 14.35 -28.28
CA THR A 328 3.79 14.52 -29.71
C THR A 328 2.44 15.20 -29.90
N SER A 329 2.47 16.46 -30.36
CA SER A 329 1.27 17.24 -30.64
C SER A 329 0.32 16.48 -31.57
N GLY A 330 -0.91 16.27 -31.12
CA GLY A 330 -1.95 15.56 -31.88
C GLY A 330 -1.97 14.04 -31.69
N CYS A 331 -1.04 13.44 -30.95
CA CYS A 331 -1.07 12.01 -30.64
C CYS A 331 -2.18 11.67 -29.64
N LYS A 332 -2.97 10.64 -29.97
CA LYS A 332 -4.05 10.12 -29.13
C LYS A 332 -3.86 8.65 -28.76
N LEU A 333 -3.03 7.92 -29.49
CA LEU A 333 -2.70 6.53 -29.21
C LEU A 333 -1.35 6.16 -29.81
N PHE A 334 -0.81 5.03 -29.40
CA PHE A 334 0.37 4.44 -30.01
C PHE A 334 0.21 2.93 -30.21
N VAL A 335 0.97 2.39 -31.17
CA VAL A 335 1.22 0.95 -31.31
C VAL A 335 2.72 0.72 -31.21
N TRP A 336 3.16 -0.16 -30.33
CA TRP A 336 4.54 -0.59 -30.21
C TRP A 336 4.74 -1.95 -30.90
N SER A 337 5.89 -2.13 -31.54
CA SER A 337 6.30 -3.39 -32.17
C SER A 337 7.79 -3.65 -31.96
N LYS A 338 8.24 -4.90 -32.12
CA LYS A 338 9.66 -5.28 -32.05
C LYS A 338 10.50 -4.77 -33.23
N HIS A 339 9.91 -4.05 -34.17
CA HIS A 339 10.61 -3.49 -35.32
C HIS A 339 11.82 -2.66 -34.84
N ASN A 340 13.00 -2.89 -35.42
CA ASN A 340 14.26 -2.22 -35.09
C ASN A 340 14.62 -2.21 -33.59
N GLY A 341 14.34 -3.30 -32.87
CA GLY A 341 14.62 -3.40 -31.43
C GLY A 341 13.57 -2.71 -30.54
N GLY A 342 12.51 -2.18 -31.14
CA GLY A 342 11.40 -1.53 -30.45
C GLY A 342 11.04 -0.19 -31.09
N THR A 343 9.89 -0.14 -31.76
CA THR A 343 9.37 1.07 -32.43
C THR A 343 7.98 1.40 -31.92
N CYS A 344 7.76 2.65 -31.50
CA CYS A 344 6.46 3.23 -31.19
C CYS A 344 5.92 3.97 -32.42
N TRP A 345 4.76 3.57 -32.89
CA TRP A 345 4.02 4.18 -33.99
C TRP A 345 2.93 5.08 -33.39
N LEU A 346 3.20 6.39 -33.32
CA LEU A 346 2.34 7.38 -32.66
C LEU A 346 1.25 7.86 -33.61
N LYS A 347 0.00 7.87 -33.18
CA LYS A 347 -1.17 8.06 -34.06
C LYS A 347 -2.12 9.14 -33.55
N HIS A 348 -2.72 9.88 -34.48
CA HIS A 348 -3.66 10.95 -34.15
C HIS A 348 -5.12 10.50 -34.07
N THR A 349 -5.45 9.36 -34.68
CA THR A 349 -6.80 8.78 -34.71
C THR A 349 -6.69 7.27 -34.67
N GLN A 350 -7.59 6.59 -33.94
CA GLN A 350 -7.61 5.13 -33.90
C GLN A 350 -8.07 4.57 -35.26
N GLY A 351 -7.18 3.80 -35.90
CA GLY A 351 -7.47 3.09 -37.15
C GLY A 351 -8.27 1.80 -36.93
N ALA A 352 -8.45 1.03 -38.00
CA ALA A 352 -9.06 -0.30 -37.89
C ALA A 352 -8.18 -1.21 -37.03
N MET A 353 -8.79 -1.89 -36.06
CA MET A 353 -8.10 -2.87 -35.22
C MET A 353 -7.87 -4.15 -36.02
N VAL A 354 -6.61 -4.57 -36.09
CA VAL A 354 -6.20 -5.86 -36.67
C VAL A 354 -5.36 -6.64 -35.67
N LEU A 355 -5.30 -7.96 -35.86
CA LEU A 355 -4.42 -8.83 -35.08
C LEU A 355 -2.97 -8.56 -35.49
N GLY A 356 -2.20 -7.92 -34.62
CA GLY A 356 -0.77 -7.70 -34.81
C GLY A 356 0.02 -8.68 -33.94
N VAL A 357 0.73 -9.62 -34.53
CA VAL A 357 1.52 -10.58 -33.75
C VAL A 357 2.67 -9.86 -33.05
N GLU A 358 2.74 -10.00 -31.72
CA GLU A 358 3.75 -9.35 -30.86
C GLU A 358 3.72 -7.80 -30.85
N THR A 359 2.61 -7.19 -31.28
CA THR A 359 2.40 -5.74 -31.13
C THR A 359 1.69 -5.43 -29.81
N LYS A 360 1.82 -4.19 -29.34
CA LYS A 360 1.21 -3.70 -28.09
C LYS A 360 0.66 -2.31 -28.31
N ALA A 361 -0.63 -2.08 -28.03
CA ALA A 361 -1.26 -0.78 -28.25
C ALA A 361 -1.79 -0.17 -26.95
N SER A 362 -1.80 1.16 -26.86
CA SER A 362 -2.46 1.90 -25.79
C SER A 362 -2.88 3.30 -26.27
N LEU A 363 -3.87 3.86 -25.58
CA LEU A 363 -4.46 5.17 -25.88
C LEU A 363 -4.04 6.18 -24.83
N LEU A 364 -3.82 7.43 -25.25
CA LEU A 364 -3.63 8.57 -24.36
C LEU A 364 -4.97 8.87 -23.66
N LEU A 365 -5.03 8.71 -22.33
CA LEU A 365 -6.16 9.09 -21.50
C LEU A 365 -6.20 10.61 -21.40
N ALA A 366 -7.36 11.19 -21.71
CA ALA A 366 -7.60 12.62 -21.58
C ALA A 366 -7.68 13.04 -20.10
N GLY A 367 -6.53 13.24 -19.45
CA GLY A 367 -6.40 13.80 -18.10
C GLY A 367 -7.13 13.02 -16.98
N PRO A 368 -6.97 13.43 -15.71
CA PRO A 368 -7.82 12.92 -14.65
C PRO A 368 -9.30 13.21 -14.98
N PRO A 369 -10.23 12.33 -14.60
CA PRO A 369 -11.66 12.55 -14.82
C PRO A 369 -12.06 13.94 -14.29
N SER A 370 -12.39 14.87 -15.20
CA SER A 370 -12.75 16.23 -14.81
C SER A 370 -14.20 16.24 -14.36
N CYS A 371 -14.41 16.13 -13.05
CA CYS A 371 -15.67 16.49 -12.45
C CYS A 371 -15.76 17.99 -12.22
N GLY A 372 -16.98 18.52 -12.26
CA GLY A 372 -17.27 19.91 -11.92
C GLY A 372 -17.03 20.19 -10.44
N ALA A 373 -17.17 21.48 -10.08
CA ALA A 373 -17.07 21.89 -8.68
C ALA A 373 -18.05 21.09 -7.80
N VAL A 374 -17.57 20.70 -6.63
CA VAL A 374 -18.36 19.95 -5.66
C VAL A 374 -19.39 20.87 -5.00
N GLU A 375 -20.66 20.48 -5.05
CA GLU A 375 -21.79 21.17 -4.44
C GLU A 375 -22.14 20.48 -3.11
N SER A 376 -21.76 21.07 -1.98
CA SER A 376 -22.07 20.55 -0.64
C SER A 376 -23.50 20.88 -0.21
N ASN A 377 -24.14 19.94 0.48
CA ASN A 377 -25.54 20.02 0.92
C ASN A 377 -26.53 20.20 -0.23
N VAL A 378 -26.20 19.67 -1.41
CA VAL A 378 -27.04 19.74 -2.60
C VAL A 378 -27.26 18.33 -3.11
N ASP A 379 -28.52 17.98 -3.37
CA ASP A 379 -28.91 16.77 -4.08
C ASP A 379 -29.40 17.11 -5.48
N PHE A 380 -28.90 16.38 -6.48
CA PHE A 380 -29.49 16.37 -7.81
C PHE A 380 -30.65 15.38 -7.79
N VAL A 381 -31.89 15.81 -7.97
CA VAL A 381 -33.04 14.92 -7.75
C VAL A 381 -33.34 14.11 -9.01
N GLY A 382 -33.51 12.80 -8.84
CA GLY A 382 -33.93 11.87 -9.89
C GLY A 382 -32.83 11.49 -10.88
N GLN A 383 -33.24 10.85 -11.99
CA GLN A 383 -32.38 10.39 -13.09
C GLN A 383 -31.26 9.43 -12.67
N ASP A 384 -31.46 8.65 -11.60
CA ASP A 384 -30.50 7.65 -11.16
C ASP A 384 -30.35 6.54 -12.20
N VAL A 385 -29.14 6.40 -12.74
CA VAL A 385 -28.78 5.37 -13.73
C VAL A 385 -28.07 4.17 -13.08
N ALA A 386 -27.46 4.36 -11.92
CA ALA A 386 -26.82 3.30 -11.12
C ALA A 386 -26.48 3.79 -9.71
N ASN A 387 -26.25 2.85 -8.79
CA ASN A 387 -25.76 3.13 -7.45
C ASN A 387 -24.44 2.39 -7.21
N VAL A 388 -23.46 3.06 -6.63
CA VAL A 388 -22.13 2.49 -6.34
C VAL A 388 -21.75 2.79 -4.90
N LYS A 389 -21.25 1.79 -4.17
CA LYS A 389 -20.75 1.99 -2.81
C LYS A 389 -19.42 2.75 -2.85
N ALA A 390 -19.29 3.81 -2.06
CA ALA A 390 -18.12 4.68 -2.05
C ALA A 390 -17.91 5.31 -0.67
N GLY A 391 -16.69 5.20 -0.14
CA GLY A 391 -16.36 5.73 1.18
C GLY A 391 -16.40 7.26 1.23
N GLN A 392 -16.08 7.93 0.12
CA GLN A 392 -16.07 9.38 0.02
C GLN A 392 -16.72 9.86 -1.28
N ALA A 393 -17.20 11.11 -1.28
CA ALA A 393 -17.83 11.72 -2.45
C ALA A 393 -16.87 11.90 -3.65
N VAL A 394 -15.56 11.99 -3.39
CA VAL A 394 -14.54 12.10 -4.45
C VAL A 394 -14.45 10.83 -5.31
N ASP A 395 -14.76 9.67 -4.73
CA ASP A 395 -14.71 8.37 -5.42
C ASP A 395 -15.82 8.25 -6.49
N CYS A 396 -16.90 9.03 -6.35
CA CYS A 396 -18.04 8.99 -7.26
C CYS A 396 -17.72 9.50 -8.67
N CYS A 397 -16.71 10.37 -8.79
CA CYS A 397 -16.29 10.93 -10.06
C CYS A 397 -15.82 9.81 -11.02
N ALA A 398 -14.92 8.95 -10.55
CA ALA A 398 -14.40 7.83 -11.31
C ALA A 398 -15.50 6.83 -11.67
N ALA A 399 -16.37 6.48 -10.71
CA ALA A 399 -17.49 5.58 -10.93
C ALA A 399 -18.46 6.10 -12.01
N CYS A 400 -18.74 7.40 -11.99
CA CYS A 400 -19.54 8.03 -13.03
C CYS A 400 -18.84 8.03 -14.38
N HIS A 401 -17.53 8.25 -14.44
CA HIS A 401 -16.77 8.19 -15.70
C HIS A 401 -16.84 6.82 -16.38
N ILE A 402 -16.80 5.74 -15.59
CA ILE A 402 -16.95 4.36 -16.06
C ILE A 402 -18.37 4.09 -16.58
N ASN A 403 -19.40 4.62 -15.91
CA ASN A 403 -20.78 4.39 -16.30
C ASN A 403 -21.17 5.24 -17.52
N LEU A 404 -21.37 4.62 -18.69
CA LEU A 404 -21.65 5.34 -19.94
C LEU A 404 -22.89 6.25 -19.87
N ALA A 405 -23.93 5.89 -19.12
CA ALA A 405 -25.14 6.71 -18.97
C ALA A 405 -24.99 7.87 -17.98
N CYS A 406 -23.95 7.85 -17.14
CA CYS A 406 -23.76 8.85 -16.08
C CYS A 406 -23.13 10.15 -16.60
N ASN A 407 -23.64 11.28 -16.11
CA ASN A 407 -23.14 12.65 -16.34
C ASN A 407 -23.07 13.50 -15.05
N ALA A 408 -23.56 12.98 -13.92
CA ALA A 408 -23.51 13.65 -12.62
C ALA A 408 -23.63 12.61 -11.49
N TYR A 409 -23.37 12.98 -10.24
CA TYR A 409 -23.65 12.13 -9.10
C TYR A 409 -24.13 12.93 -7.90
N SER A 410 -24.88 12.28 -7.01
CA SER A 410 -25.09 12.69 -5.63
C SER A 410 -24.50 11.62 -4.72
N TRP A 411 -23.65 11.99 -3.77
CA TRP A 411 -23.15 11.08 -2.74
C TRP A 411 -23.88 11.31 -1.43
N SER A 412 -24.35 10.24 -0.81
CA SER A 412 -24.97 10.27 0.52
C SER A 412 -24.67 8.98 1.28
N SER A 413 -24.25 9.11 2.53
CA SER A 413 -24.11 8.00 3.49
C SER A 413 -23.37 6.76 2.93
N GLY A 414 -22.28 7.00 2.19
CA GLY A 414 -21.44 5.93 1.63
C GLY A 414 -21.88 5.37 0.28
N VAL A 415 -22.83 6.01 -0.40
CA VAL A 415 -23.34 5.59 -1.71
C VAL A 415 -23.30 6.74 -2.71
N CYS A 416 -22.72 6.49 -3.88
CA CYS A 416 -22.83 7.32 -5.07
C CYS A 416 -24.09 6.95 -5.85
N TYR A 417 -25.02 7.88 -5.94
CA TYR A 417 -26.17 7.81 -6.83
C TYR A 417 -25.77 8.45 -8.16
N LEU A 418 -25.37 7.61 -9.12
CA LEU A 418 -24.92 8.00 -10.46
C LEU A 418 -26.13 8.44 -11.28
N LYS A 419 -26.02 9.59 -11.94
CA LYS A 419 -27.15 10.27 -12.57
C LYS A 419 -26.94 10.50 -14.03
N GLY A 420 -28.02 10.33 -14.79
CA GLY A 420 -28.08 10.65 -16.21
C GLY A 420 -27.87 12.13 -16.48
N ARG A 421 -28.39 13.02 -15.63
CA ARG A 421 -28.24 14.48 -15.71
C ARG A 421 -28.58 15.14 -14.37
N ARG A 422 -28.28 16.44 -14.24
CA ARG A 422 -28.75 17.28 -13.14
C ARG A 422 -30.05 17.98 -13.58
N GLU A 423 -31.20 17.46 -13.20
CA GLU A 423 -32.51 17.99 -13.63
C GLU A 423 -33.06 19.03 -12.64
N GLU A 424 -33.26 18.65 -11.37
CA GLU A 424 -33.65 19.56 -10.29
C GLU A 424 -32.58 19.51 -9.19
N THR A 425 -32.27 20.64 -8.55
CA THR A 425 -31.37 20.71 -7.39
C THR A 425 -32.15 21.03 -6.11
N LYS A 426 -31.99 20.21 -5.07
CA LYS A 426 -32.57 20.46 -3.74
C LYS A 426 -31.49 20.61 -2.68
N VAL A 427 -31.74 21.49 -1.71
CA VAL A 427 -30.90 21.58 -0.52
C VAL A 427 -31.15 20.33 0.33
N ALA A 428 -30.09 19.56 0.57
CA ALA A 428 -30.14 18.32 1.32
C ALA A 428 -28.88 18.18 2.18
N SER A 429 -29.03 18.34 3.49
CA SER A 429 -27.90 18.29 4.44
C SER A 429 -27.17 16.95 4.39
N GLY A 430 -25.84 16.97 4.28
CA GLY A 430 -25.01 15.77 4.22
C GLY A 430 -24.89 15.10 2.85
N VAL A 431 -25.55 15.65 1.82
CA VAL A 431 -25.40 15.19 0.42
C VAL A 431 -24.32 16.01 -0.28
N VAL A 432 -23.50 15.36 -1.09
CA VAL A 432 -22.44 16.00 -1.86
C VAL A 432 -22.59 15.63 -3.33
N SER A 433 -22.80 16.61 -4.20
CA SER A 433 -23.06 16.36 -5.62
C SER A 433 -22.01 17.02 -6.52
N ALA A 434 -21.77 16.44 -7.69
CA ALA A 434 -20.96 17.09 -8.73
C ALA A 434 -21.37 16.64 -10.13
N ARG A 435 -21.12 17.50 -11.11
CA ARG A 435 -21.26 17.18 -12.54
C ARG A 435 -20.03 16.41 -13.03
N VAL A 436 -20.19 15.63 -14.08
CA VAL A 436 -19.11 14.81 -14.66
C VAL A 436 -18.98 15.12 -16.14
N TYR A 437 -17.89 15.80 -16.52
CA TYR A 437 -17.69 16.25 -17.89
C TYR A 437 -17.13 15.12 -18.76
N LYS A 438 -17.89 14.73 -19.78
CA LYS A 438 -17.54 13.64 -20.71
C LYS A 438 -17.44 14.08 -22.17
N CYS A 439 -17.45 15.38 -22.40
CA CYS A 439 -17.20 15.98 -23.70
C CYS A 439 -15.76 16.50 -23.77
N SER A 440 -15.31 16.86 -24.96
CA SER A 440 -14.05 17.59 -25.13
C SER A 440 -14.04 18.89 -24.32
N SER A 441 -12.84 19.43 -24.08
CA SER A 441 -12.69 20.79 -23.57
C SER A 441 -13.49 21.78 -24.40
N LEU A 442 -14.06 22.79 -23.73
CA LEU A 442 -14.88 23.81 -24.38
C LEU A 442 -14.02 24.73 -25.23
N GLU A 443 -14.39 24.87 -26.49
CA GLU A 443 -13.89 25.91 -27.38
C GLU A 443 -14.67 27.20 -27.10
N SER A 444 -13.99 28.24 -26.61
CA SER A 444 -14.61 29.56 -26.35
C SER A 444 -14.64 30.40 -27.62
N ASP A 445 -15.71 31.20 -27.75
CA ASP A 445 -16.02 32.05 -28.89
C ASP A 445 -16.12 31.29 -30.23
N VAL A 446 -16.46 30.00 -30.15
CA VAL A 446 -16.60 29.13 -31.32
C VAL A 446 -18.02 28.58 -31.38
N ASN A 447 -18.64 28.74 -32.55
CA ASN A 447 -19.85 28.06 -32.96
C ASN A 447 -19.51 26.99 -34.01
N TYR A 448 -20.07 25.79 -33.86
CA TYR A 448 -20.04 24.76 -34.90
C TYR A 448 -21.21 25.00 -35.85
N VAL A 449 -20.95 25.03 -37.15
CA VAL A 449 -21.96 25.35 -38.17
C VAL A 449 -22.47 24.09 -38.86
N GLY A 450 -23.78 24.01 -39.01
CA GLY A 450 -24.47 22.89 -39.65
C GLY A 450 -24.62 21.68 -38.72
N TYR A 451 -25.19 20.60 -39.27
CA TYR A 451 -25.45 19.34 -38.56
C TYR A 451 -26.40 19.48 -37.35
N ASP A 452 -27.23 20.52 -37.31
CA ASP A 452 -28.15 20.79 -36.20
C ASP A 452 -29.21 19.67 -36.04
N LEU A 453 -29.39 19.21 -34.82
CA LEU A 453 -30.39 18.22 -34.40
C LEU A 453 -31.58 18.87 -33.72
N SER A 454 -31.30 19.67 -32.69
CA SER A 454 -32.30 20.32 -31.87
C SER A 454 -31.68 21.45 -31.06
N ALA A 455 -32.54 22.28 -30.48
CA ALA A 455 -32.14 23.35 -29.57
C ALA A 455 -32.88 23.16 -28.25
N VAL A 456 -32.14 23.22 -27.14
CA VAL A 456 -32.68 23.02 -25.79
C VAL A 456 -32.23 24.17 -24.91
N GLU A 457 -33.15 24.83 -24.21
CA GLU A 457 -32.80 25.82 -23.20
C GLU A 457 -32.14 25.13 -22.00
N ALA A 458 -30.90 25.51 -21.72
CA ALA A 458 -30.13 24.94 -20.62
C ALA A 458 -28.90 25.79 -20.31
N ASP A 459 -28.42 25.65 -19.08
CA ASP A 459 -27.10 26.14 -18.69
C ASP A 459 -26.04 25.45 -19.55
N MET A 460 -24.97 26.19 -19.89
CA MET A 460 -23.90 25.66 -20.70
C MET A 460 -23.41 24.33 -20.12
N ALA A 461 -23.19 24.29 -18.81
CA ALA A 461 -22.67 23.15 -18.08
C ALA A 461 -23.50 21.85 -18.26
N ASP A 462 -24.77 21.95 -18.70
CA ASP A 462 -25.65 20.81 -18.95
C ASP A 462 -25.68 20.34 -20.41
N CYS A 463 -25.21 21.16 -21.37
CA CYS A 463 -25.28 20.83 -22.79
C CYS A 463 -24.59 19.51 -23.15
N CYS A 464 -23.49 19.19 -22.48
CA CYS A 464 -22.78 17.93 -22.69
C CYS A 464 -23.65 16.73 -22.31
N ALA A 465 -24.28 16.78 -21.14
CA ALA A 465 -25.16 15.71 -20.67
C ALA A 465 -26.40 15.56 -21.57
N ILE A 466 -27.01 16.69 -21.95
CA ILE A 466 -28.17 16.72 -22.83
C ILE A 466 -27.82 16.13 -24.20
N CYS A 467 -26.68 16.50 -24.78
CA CYS A 467 -26.21 15.92 -26.04
C CYS A 467 -25.98 14.41 -25.89
N ARG A 468 -25.29 13.94 -24.84
CA ARG A 468 -25.04 12.51 -24.60
C ARG A 468 -26.31 11.68 -24.42
N GLN A 469 -27.39 12.28 -23.94
CA GLN A 469 -28.71 11.65 -23.83
C GLN A 469 -29.56 11.75 -25.10
N THR A 470 -29.17 12.61 -26.04
CA THR A 470 -29.88 12.83 -27.29
C THR A 470 -29.35 11.89 -28.35
N SER A 471 -30.23 11.04 -28.89
CA SER A 471 -29.87 10.10 -29.96
C SER A 471 -29.21 10.83 -31.13
N ASN A 472 -28.11 10.26 -31.62
CA ASN A 472 -27.25 10.77 -32.70
C ASN A 472 -26.54 12.09 -32.43
N CYS A 473 -26.55 12.65 -31.22
CA CYS A 473 -25.81 13.88 -30.94
C CYS A 473 -24.31 13.62 -30.70
N GLY A 474 -23.46 14.21 -31.53
CA GLY A 474 -22.00 14.09 -31.47
C GLY A 474 -21.28 15.40 -31.12
N ALA A 475 -21.99 16.53 -31.12
CA ALA A 475 -21.43 17.83 -30.73
C ALA A 475 -22.53 18.79 -30.27
N PHE A 476 -22.15 19.88 -29.61
CA PHE A 476 -23.05 21.00 -29.33
C PHE A 476 -22.34 22.34 -29.46
N SER A 477 -23.14 23.38 -29.65
CA SER A 477 -22.74 24.78 -29.49
C SER A 477 -23.72 25.45 -28.55
N TRP A 478 -23.24 26.11 -27.52
CA TRP A 478 -24.04 26.85 -26.55
C TRP A 478 -23.91 28.34 -26.79
N GLY A 479 -25.03 29.07 -26.73
CA GLY A 479 -25.06 30.52 -26.78
C GLY A 479 -26.40 31.05 -26.31
N ASN A 480 -26.41 32.19 -25.61
CA ASN A 480 -27.62 32.86 -25.11
C ASN A 480 -28.57 31.94 -24.32
N GLY A 481 -28.03 31.01 -23.51
CA GLY A 481 -28.84 30.09 -22.70
C GLY A 481 -29.41 28.88 -23.45
N VAL A 482 -29.01 28.67 -24.72
CA VAL A 482 -29.49 27.57 -25.56
C VAL A 482 -28.35 26.66 -25.96
N CYS A 483 -28.53 25.35 -25.75
CA CYS A 483 -27.69 24.28 -26.28
C CYS A 483 -28.19 23.86 -27.67
N TYR A 484 -27.45 24.21 -28.73
CA TYR A 484 -27.70 23.76 -30.09
C TYR A 484 -26.98 22.43 -30.35
N LEU A 485 -27.72 21.35 -30.21
CA LEU A 485 -27.26 19.97 -30.35
C LEU A 485 -27.04 19.62 -31.82
N LYS A 486 -26.00 18.85 -32.12
CA LYS A 486 -25.55 18.56 -33.49
C LYS A 486 -25.17 17.10 -33.66
N THR A 487 -25.38 16.55 -34.85
CA THR A 487 -24.99 15.15 -35.13
C THR A 487 -23.49 14.93 -35.11
N SER A 488 -22.71 15.94 -35.48
CA SER A 488 -21.24 15.87 -35.52
C SER A 488 -20.61 17.26 -35.44
N LYS A 489 -19.27 17.32 -35.33
CA LYS A 489 -18.52 18.59 -35.36
C LYS A 489 -18.55 19.19 -36.77
N GLY A 490 -19.28 20.29 -36.92
CA GLY A 490 -19.29 21.10 -38.13
C GLY A 490 -18.10 22.03 -38.30
N GLY A 491 -18.17 22.91 -39.32
CA GLY A 491 -17.18 23.96 -39.52
C GLY A 491 -17.15 24.95 -38.35
N ARG A 492 -15.99 25.57 -38.08
CA ARG A 492 -15.82 26.53 -36.97
C ARG A 492 -16.09 27.94 -37.46
N GLN A 493 -16.96 28.67 -36.77
CA GLN A 493 -17.14 30.12 -36.92
C GLN A 493 -16.90 30.81 -35.59
N THR A 494 -16.20 31.95 -35.63
CA THR A 494 -16.02 32.79 -34.45
C THR A 494 -17.33 33.52 -34.13
N PHE A 495 -17.85 33.31 -32.93
CA PHE A 495 -19.06 33.97 -32.45
C PHE A 495 -18.89 34.31 -30.97
N GLY A 496 -18.85 35.60 -30.64
CA GLY A 496 -18.59 36.07 -29.28
C GLY A 496 -19.60 35.51 -28.27
N GLY A 497 -19.10 34.86 -27.22
CA GLY A 497 -19.91 34.24 -26.18
C GLY A 497 -20.36 32.81 -26.47
N ALA A 498 -20.13 32.27 -27.67
CA ALA A 498 -20.44 30.87 -27.99
C ALA A 498 -19.43 29.92 -27.32
N LYS A 499 -19.90 28.76 -26.86
CA LYS A 499 -19.06 27.69 -26.32
C LYS A 499 -19.41 26.37 -26.99
N SER A 500 -18.44 25.70 -27.61
CA SER A 500 -18.69 24.44 -28.33
C SER A 500 -17.82 23.29 -27.85
N ALA A 501 -18.34 22.07 -27.90
CA ALA A 501 -17.60 20.84 -27.57
C ALA A 501 -18.13 19.64 -28.35
N VAL A 502 -17.30 18.62 -28.50
CA VAL A 502 -17.70 17.31 -29.06
C VAL A 502 -17.95 16.31 -27.95
N VAL A 503 -18.90 15.42 -28.17
CA VAL A 503 -19.11 14.26 -27.28
C VAL A 503 -18.01 13.25 -27.58
N ASN A 504 -17.33 12.76 -26.53
CA ASN A 504 -16.29 11.73 -26.65
C ASN A 504 -16.88 10.32 -26.72
#